data_AF-A0A2P2DXA0-F1
#
_entry.id   AF-A0A2P2DXA0-F1
#
_cell.length_a   1.000
_cell.length_b   1.000
_cell.length_c   1.000
_cell.angle_alpha   90.00
_cell.angle_beta   90.00
_cell.angle_gamma   90.00
#
_symmetry.space_group_name_H-M   'P 1'
#
loop_
_entity.id
_entity.type
_entity.pdbx_description
1 polymer ?
#
loop_
_entity_poly.entity_id
_entity_poly.type
_entity_poly.pdbx_seq_one_letter_code
_entity_poly.pdbx_strand_id
1 'polypeptide(L)'
;MYSLQDKAPQRLRFGFGYEGPQQLTKEAISHEVFRFCAHYIERFHPEFQSPKHRVNIRNHISSYYTEIFSPQFLGKSTFVCHSLWDKEKGSLKVSFFSNRDIYFPFRWEYLKADGSLAFLEEDEEKLGRKDSFTRFHSDQCVESIQKDKNGIGGIDQWWIYDQCQLIRIEYDENENGLKERVCFFENGKQKNCEGIGEKEEKVARSFLERGESEKALQAFYFALGEYKKEFSSPTSRTCSLLREIISLEYAKENYPKFGKYLDEFLAIPICEKNSLEMLIYKAYYQLYISQKYKEAKKTYRKASEEYFRMNGEENPELILNLAFSQYKDEDPLSCLQSLERLREKRMLAVARFYFFYYRASCSLSLKKYEESIQDFQKALIKSQDQNYHALIYLKIAKSLYALSRFAEGEDFLIKSLSADIQLFAQVKEDPIFQSFLLSPAGQKFQSKYSLPKK
;
A
#
# COMPACT_ATOMS: atom_id res chain seq x y z
N MET A 1 28.27 20.10 -2.48
CA MET A 1 27.30 19.51 -3.42
C MET A 1 28.07 18.73 -4.46
N TYR A 2 28.17 17.41 -4.31
CA TYR A 2 28.74 16.56 -5.35
C TYR A 2 27.71 16.40 -6.46
N SER A 3 27.74 17.31 -7.44
CA SER A 3 27.11 17.05 -8.74
C SER A 3 28.09 16.20 -9.55
N LEU A 4 28.03 14.88 -9.39
CA LEU A 4 28.62 13.99 -10.38
C LEU A 4 27.75 14.11 -11.62
N GLN A 5 28.23 14.88 -12.61
CA GLN A 5 27.56 15.04 -13.89
C GLN A 5 27.63 13.70 -14.63
N ASP A 6 26.69 12.81 -14.32
CA ASP A 6 26.53 11.60 -15.10
C ASP A 6 25.90 11.96 -16.44
N LYS A 7 26.67 11.79 -17.52
CA LYS A 7 26.20 11.98 -18.90
C LYS A 7 25.63 10.69 -19.47
N ALA A 8 25.65 9.58 -18.73
CA ALA A 8 25.13 8.30 -19.18
C ALA A 8 23.61 8.34 -19.38
N PRO A 9 23.09 7.67 -20.41
CA PRO A 9 21.67 7.64 -20.70
C PRO A 9 21.01 6.59 -19.81
N GLN A 10 19.86 6.95 -19.26
CA GLN A 10 19.12 6.07 -18.36
C GLN A 10 18.47 4.88 -19.08
N ARG A 11 18.30 4.94 -20.41
CA ARG A 11 17.62 3.90 -21.21
C ARG A 11 18.34 3.66 -22.52
N LEU A 12 18.62 2.39 -22.82
CA LEU A 12 19.25 1.97 -24.06
C LEU A 12 18.47 0.81 -24.68
N ARG A 13 18.23 0.89 -25.98
CA ARG A 13 17.80 -0.27 -26.77
C ARG A 13 19.03 -0.96 -27.29
N PHE A 14 19.29 -2.16 -26.80
CA PHE A 14 20.26 -3.06 -27.39
C PHE A 14 19.48 -4.20 -28.03
N GLY A 15 19.45 -4.19 -29.36
CA GLY A 15 18.84 -5.23 -30.16
C GLY A 15 19.79 -5.58 -31.29
N PHE A 16 19.81 -6.86 -31.67
CA PHE A 16 20.48 -7.27 -32.90
C PHE A 16 19.80 -6.54 -34.06
N GLY A 17 20.53 -5.72 -34.81
CA GLY A 17 19.97 -5.02 -35.96
C GLY A 17 19.39 -5.99 -37.00
N TYR A 18 18.68 -5.50 -38.00
CA TYR A 18 18.19 -6.34 -39.11
C TYR A 18 19.33 -7.01 -39.91
N GLU A 19 20.56 -6.48 -39.82
CA GLU A 19 21.80 -7.08 -40.35
C GLU A 19 22.54 -7.97 -39.34
N GLY A 20 21.94 -8.19 -38.16
CA GLY A 20 22.49 -9.05 -37.13
C GLY A 20 22.68 -10.48 -37.63
N PRO A 21 23.58 -11.26 -37.02
CA PRO A 21 23.85 -12.61 -37.47
C PRO A 21 22.57 -13.44 -37.45
N GLN A 22 22.19 -13.99 -38.61
CA GLN A 22 20.98 -14.80 -38.81
C GLN A 22 20.94 -16.01 -37.87
N GLN A 23 22.10 -16.44 -37.36
CA GLN A 23 22.25 -17.45 -36.33
C GLN A 23 23.01 -16.86 -35.14
N LEU A 24 22.36 -16.80 -33.99
CA LEU A 24 22.93 -16.30 -32.74
C LEU A 24 23.96 -17.31 -32.19
N THR A 25 25.23 -17.13 -32.54
CA THR A 25 26.34 -17.86 -31.92
C THR A 25 26.85 -17.12 -30.68
N LYS A 26 27.55 -17.82 -29.78
CA LYS A 26 28.17 -17.17 -28.61
C LYS A 26 29.13 -16.08 -29.03
N GLU A 27 29.90 -16.32 -30.09
CA GLU A 27 30.88 -15.39 -30.65
C GLU A 27 30.20 -14.15 -31.21
N ALA A 28 29.06 -14.32 -31.91
CA ALA A 28 28.25 -13.23 -32.43
C ALA A 28 27.69 -12.34 -31.31
N ILE A 29 27.09 -12.94 -30.29
CA ILE A 29 26.56 -12.20 -29.13
C ILE A 29 27.69 -11.47 -28.39
N SER A 30 28.83 -12.14 -28.19
CA SER A 30 30.00 -11.56 -27.53
C SER A 30 30.53 -10.35 -28.31
N HIS A 31 30.54 -10.41 -29.64
CA HIS A 31 30.96 -9.31 -30.49
C HIS A 31 30.04 -8.09 -30.37
N GLU A 32 28.72 -8.31 -30.40
CA GLU A 32 27.74 -7.21 -30.28
C GLU A 32 27.75 -6.56 -28.90
N VAL A 33 27.81 -7.36 -27.82
CA VAL A 33 27.94 -6.83 -26.45
C VAL A 33 29.25 -6.07 -26.29
N PHE A 34 30.36 -6.59 -26.83
CA PHE A 34 31.65 -5.89 -26.82
C PHE A 34 31.57 -4.55 -27.55
N ARG A 35 31.00 -4.54 -28.76
CA ARG A 35 30.82 -3.32 -29.54
C ARG A 35 29.98 -2.31 -28.77
N PHE A 36 28.87 -2.75 -28.19
CA PHE A 36 28.03 -1.93 -27.32
C PHE A 36 28.83 -1.34 -26.14
N CYS A 37 29.55 -2.17 -25.40
CA CYS A 37 30.34 -1.73 -24.24
C CYS A 37 31.41 -0.71 -24.63
N ALA A 38 32.14 -0.94 -25.74
CA ALA A 38 33.13 0.00 -26.23
C ALA A 38 32.50 1.36 -26.57
N HIS A 39 31.39 1.38 -27.32
CA HIS A 39 30.70 2.62 -27.68
C HIS A 39 30.10 3.32 -26.45
N TYR A 40 29.57 2.56 -25.49
CA TYR A 40 29.01 3.09 -24.25
C TYR A 40 30.09 3.80 -23.44
N ILE A 41 31.24 3.15 -23.22
CA ILE A 41 32.36 3.73 -22.48
C ILE A 41 32.91 4.96 -23.22
N GLU A 42 33.17 4.88 -24.53
CA GLU A 42 33.69 6.03 -25.30
C GLU A 42 32.76 7.25 -25.26
N ARG A 43 31.45 7.02 -25.27
CA ARG A 43 30.45 8.10 -25.36
C ARG A 43 30.12 8.71 -24.00
N PHE A 44 30.01 7.89 -22.97
CA PHE A 44 29.47 8.31 -21.67
C PHE A 44 30.51 8.36 -20.56
N HIS A 45 31.63 7.68 -20.74
CA HIS A 45 32.75 7.62 -19.81
C HIS A 45 34.10 7.84 -20.52
N PRO A 46 34.27 8.95 -21.28
CA PRO A 46 35.45 9.20 -22.12
C PRO A 46 36.76 9.29 -21.34
N GLU A 47 36.71 9.47 -20.02
CA GLU A 47 37.84 9.43 -19.11
C GLU A 47 38.46 8.03 -18.97
N PHE A 48 37.70 6.98 -19.29
CA PHE A 48 38.15 5.60 -19.30
C PHE A 48 38.40 5.11 -20.72
N GLN A 49 39.52 4.39 -20.91
CA GLN A 49 39.85 3.85 -22.22
C GLN A 49 38.96 2.64 -22.54
N SER A 50 38.25 2.71 -23.67
CA SER A 50 37.47 1.59 -24.19
C SER A 50 38.37 0.45 -24.68
N PRO A 51 37.94 -0.81 -24.55
CA PRO A 51 38.61 -1.93 -25.19
C PRO A 51 38.51 -1.84 -26.72
N LYS A 52 39.65 -1.74 -27.44
CA LYS A 52 39.66 -1.57 -28.92
C LYS A 52 40.06 -2.81 -29.74
N HIS A 53 40.68 -3.83 -29.13
CA HIS A 53 41.23 -4.98 -29.86
C HIS A 53 40.65 -6.33 -29.45
N ARG A 54 40.53 -7.23 -30.45
CA ARG A 54 40.06 -8.62 -30.30
C ARG A 54 40.90 -9.48 -29.33
N VAL A 55 42.13 -9.08 -29.02
CA VAL A 55 43.00 -9.75 -28.03
C VAL A 55 42.53 -9.47 -26.60
N ASN A 56 42.01 -8.26 -26.35
CA ASN A 56 41.40 -7.89 -25.06
C ASN A 56 40.09 -8.68 -24.83
N ILE A 57 39.42 -9.11 -25.92
CA ILE A 57 38.21 -9.93 -25.88
C ILE A 57 38.49 -11.32 -25.28
N ARG A 58 39.60 -12.01 -25.64
CA ARG A 58 39.90 -13.36 -25.12
C ARG A 58 40.28 -13.38 -23.64
N ASN A 59 41.05 -12.40 -23.19
CA ASN A 59 41.45 -12.30 -21.78
C ASN A 59 40.28 -11.85 -20.88
N HIS A 60 39.31 -11.09 -21.40
CA HIS A 60 38.08 -10.70 -20.69
C HIS A 60 36.97 -11.76 -20.73
N ILE A 61 37.01 -12.75 -21.62
CA ILE A 61 35.98 -13.82 -21.69
C ILE A 61 36.23 -14.93 -20.67
N SER A 62 37.47 -15.17 -20.23
CA SER A 62 37.81 -16.33 -19.38
C SER A 62 37.29 -16.25 -17.94
N SER A 63 37.16 -15.04 -17.38
CA SER A 63 36.56 -14.81 -16.06
C SER A 63 35.05 -14.58 -16.09
N TYR A 64 34.46 -14.44 -17.29
CA TYR A 64 33.09 -13.96 -17.50
C TYR A 64 32.05 -15.05 -17.79
N TYR A 65 32.44 -16.29 -18.12
CA TYR A 65 31.54 -17.24 -18.81
C TYR A 65 31.49 -18.67 -18.26
N THR A 66 31.88 -18.93 -17.01
CA THR A 66 31.56 -20.22 -16.37
C THR A 66 30.05 -20.37 -16.06
N GLU A 67 29.25 -19.30 -16.15
CA GLU A 67 27.81 -19.35 -15.84
C GLU A 67 26.85 -19.12 -17.03
N ILE A 68 27.33 -18.77 -18.22
CA ILE A 68 26.48 -18.28 -19.34
C ILE A 68 26.21 -19.35 -20.42
N PHE A 69 26.41 -20.63 -20.11
CA PHE A 69 25.96 -21.71 -21.00
C PHE A 69 24.78 -22.46 -20.41
N SER A 70 23.61 -21.83 -20.51
CA SER A 70 22.35 -22.56 -20.60
C SER A 70 21.59 -22.03 -21.83
N PRO A 71 20.78 -22.84 -22.54
CA PRO A 71 20.17 -22.50 -23.86
C PRO A 71 19.10 -21.41 -23.81
N GLN A 72 19.16 -20.55 -22.80
CA GLN A 72 18.06 -19.79 -22.26
C GLN A 72 18.61 -18.50 -21.66
N PHE A 73 18.37 -17.37 -22.34
CA PHE A 73 18.26 -16.02 -21.74
C PHE A 73 17.10 -15.94 -20.70
N LEU A 74 16.77 -17.04 -20.03
CA LEU A 74 15.50 -17.29 -19.33
C LEU A 74 15.71 -17.31 -17.81
N GLY A 75 16.77 -16.66 -17.32
CA GLY A 75 17.03 -16.58 -15.88
C GLY A 75 17.94 -15.46 -15.39
N LYS A 76 18.92 -14.99 -16.16
CA LYS A 76 19.77 -13.85 -15.75
C LYS A 76 19.64 -12.69 -16.74
N SER A 77 19.09 -11.59 -16.24
CA SER A 77 18.76 -10.36 -16.96
C SER A 77 19.89 -9.34 -16.96
N THR A 78 21.17 -9.73 -16.85
CA THR A 78 22.27 -8.77 -16.61
C THR A 78 23.55 -9.07 -17.39
N PHE A 79 24.29 -8.02 -17.78
CA PHE A 79 25.66 -8.12 -18.29
C PHE A 79 26.53 -6.96 -17.76
N VAL A 80 27.85 -7.06 -17.88
CA VAL A 80 28.79 -6.04 -17.37
C VAL A 80 29.73 -5.58 -18.48
N CYS A 81 29.94 -4.27 -18.58
CA CYS A 81 30.93 -3.64 -19.43
C CYS A 81 32.16 -3.24 -18.61
N HIS A 82 33.36 -3.38 -19.20
CA HIS A 82 34.64 -3.05 -18.57
C HIS A 82 35.41 -2.06 -19.41
N SER A 83 36.03 -1.07 -18.76
CA SER A 83 37.10 -0.31 -19.38
C SER A 83 38.41 -1.11 -19.36
N LEU A 84 39.39 -0.63 -20.12
CA LEU A 84 40.76 -1.09 -19.95
C LEU A 84 41.31 -0.67 -18.59
N TRP A 85 42.28 -1.46 -18.13
CA TRP A 85 43.06 -1.17 -16.94
C TRP A 85 44.07 -0.06 -17.22
N ASP A 86 44.01 1.00 -16.43
CA ASP A 86 44.99 2.07 -16.42
C ASP A 86 45.78 2.04 -15.11
N LYS A 87 47.11 2.17 -15.20
CA LYS A 87 48.01 2.10 -14.03
C LYS A 87 47.92 3.30 -13.10
N GLU A 88 47.34 4.41 -13.53
CA GLU A 88 47.16 5.61 -12.74
C GLU A 88 45.69 5.81 -12.37
N LYS A 89 44.77 5.54 -13.31
CA LYS A 89 43.33 5.81 -13.16
C LYS A 89 42.50 4.59 -12.74
N GLY A 90 43.06 3.38 -12.83
CA GLY A 90 42.34 2.14 -12.55
C GLY A 90 41.38 1.73 -13.66
N SER A 91 40.20 1.23 -13.32
CA SER A 91 39.21 0.79 -14.31
C SER A 91 37.76 0.98 -13.85
N LEU A 92 36.84 0.98 -14.81
CA LEU A 92 35.41 1.10 -14.60
C LEU A 92 34.72 -0.22 -14.99
N LYS A 93 33.81 -0.69 -14.13
CA LYS A 93 32.83 -1.73 -14.47
C LYS A 93 31.43 -1.14 -14.42
N VAL A 94 30.61 -1.42 -15.42
CA VAL A 94 29.21 -0.96 -15.47
C VAL A 94 28.30 -2.16 -15.68
N SER A 95 27.43 -2.43 -14.71
CA SER A 95 26.45 -3.51 -14.79
C SER A 95 25.12 -3.00 -15.35
N PHE A 96 24.58 -3.78 -16.27
CA PHE A 96 23.30 -3.54 -16.93
C PHE A 96 22.30 -4.59 -16.48
N PHE A 97 21.04 -4.21 -16.31
CA PHE A 97 19.92 -5.15 -16.22
C PHE A 97 18.94 -4.96 -17.39
N SER A 98 18.18 -6.00 -17.71
CA SER A 98 17.22 -6.02 -18.82
C SER A 98 15.78 -6.09 -18.31
N ASN A 99 14.90 -5.38 -19.00
CA ASN A 99 13.46 -5.59 -18.96
C ASN A 99 12.99 -5.78 -20.42
N ARG A 100 12.87 -7.04 -20.85
CA ARG A 100 12.64 -7.43 -22.25
C ARG A 100 13.86 -7.05 -23.13
N ASP A 101 13.71 -6.06 -24.01
CA ASP A 101 14.74 -5.61 -24.99
C ASP A 101 15.39 -4.26 -24.62
N ILE A 102 15.04 -3.70 -23.46
CA ILE A 102 15.59 -2.45 -22.96
C ILE A 102 16.57 -2.79 -21.84
N TYR A 103 17.77 -2.23 -21.95
CA TYR A 103 18.82 -2.36 -20.95
C TYR A 103 19.04 -1.05 -20.23
N PHE A 104 19.31 -1.16 -18.94
CA PHE A 104 19.47 -0.05 -18.02
C PHE A 104 20.78 -0.30 -17.25
N PRO A 105 21.73 0.64 -17.28
CA PRO A 105 22.84 0.58 -16.33
C PRO A 105 22.28 0.83 -14.93
N PHE A 106 22.70 0.04 -13.94
CA PHE A 106 22.22 0.19 -12.56
C PHE A 106 23.32 0.16 -11.52
N ARG A 107 24.55 -0.16 -11.92
CA ARG A 107 25.68 -0.24 -11.01
C ARG A 107 26.97 0.15 -11.72
N TRP A 108 27.73 1.06 -11.13
CA TRP A 108 29.02 1.53 -11.62
C TRP A 108 30.07 1.30 -10.53
N GLU A 109 31.08 0.49 -10.83
CA GLU A 109 32.17 0.14 -9.92
C GLU A 109 33.47 0.78 -10.43
N TYR A 110 34.01 1.71 -9.66
CA TYR A 110 35.27 2.39 -9.94
C TYR A 110 36.38 1.73 -9.15
N LEU A 111 37.29 1.07 -9.86
CA LEU A 111 38.42 0.32 -9.29
C LEU A 111 39.68 1.18 -9.34
N LYS A 112 40.50 1.13 -8.29
CA LYS A 112 41.83 1.77 -8.23
C LYS A 112 42.83 0.98 -9.08
N ALA A 113 44.02 1.58 -9.28
CA ALA A 113 45.12 0.97 -10.01
C ALA A 113 45.74 -0.29 -9.37
N ASP A 114 45.33 -0.67 -8.16
CA ASP A 114 45.77 -1.89 -7.45
C ASP A 114 44.79 -3.06 -7.54
N GLY A 115 43.58 -2.86 -8.10
CA GLY A 115 42.52 -3.88 -8.10
C GLY A 115 41.32 -3.52 -7.26
N SER A 116 41.51 -2.66 -6.26
CA SER A 116 40.54 -2.49 -5.18
C SER A 116 39.38 -1.57 -5.56
N LEU A 117 38.19 -1.85 -5.01
CA LEU A 117 37.02 -1.00 -5.20
C LEU A 117 37.23 0.35 -4.47
N ALA A 118 37.10 1.46 -5.19
CA ALA A 118 37.20 2.81 -4.64
C ALA A 118 35.83 3.41 -4.37
N PHE A 119 34.94 3.27 -5.35
CA PHE A 119 33.66 3.95 -5.38
C PHE A 119 32.63 3.12 -6.14
N LEU A 120 31.40 3.16 -5.65
CA LEU A 120 30.26 2.43 -6.18
C LEU A 120 29.07 3.37 -6.27
N GLU A 121 28.44 3.42 -7.43
CA GLU A 121 27.19 4.13 -7.63
C GLU A 121 26.12 3.13 -8.08
N GLU A 122 24.92 3.23 -7.53
CA GLU A 122 23.80 2.34 -7.84
C GLU A 122 22.50 3.12 -8.08
N ASP A 123 21.67 2.57 -8.97
CA ASP A 123 20.24 2.85 -9.10
C ASP A 123 19.52 1.65 -8.48
N GLU A 124 19.42 1.65 -7.14
CA GLU A 124 18.86 0.56 -6.34
C GLU A 124 17.38 0.33 -6.71
N GLU A 125 16.62 1.41 -6.94
CA GLU A 125 15.21 1.35 -7.32
C GLU A 125 14.97 1.08 -8.81
N LYS A 126 16.02 1.15 -9.64
CA LYS A 126 15.96 0.93 -11.10
C LYS A 126 15.02 1.90 -11.81
N LEU A 127 14.96 3.13 -11.32
CA LEU A 127 14.10 4.20 -11.86
C LEU A 127 14.80 5.05 -12.91
N GLY A 128 16.08 4.77 -13.18
CA GLY A 128 16.93 5.49 -14.12
C GLY A 128 17.79 6.56 -13.43
N ARG A 129 17.80 6.65 -12.10
CA ARG A 129 18.60 7.65 -11.37
C ARG A 129 19.48 6.95 -10.34
N LYS A 130 20.72 7.39 -10.20
CA LYS A 130 21.60 6.91 -9.12
C LYS A 130 21.07 7.44 -7.80
N ASP A 131 20.79 6.54 -6.88
CA ASP A 131 20.17 6.82 -5.57
C ASP A 131 21.03 6.30 -4.40
N SER A 132 22.17 5.67 -4.70
CA SER A 132 23.08 5.12 -3.68
C SER A 132 24.53 5.26 -4.11
N PHE A 133 25.36 5.77 -3.20
CA PHE A 133 26.76 6.09 -3.45
C PHE A 133 27.61 5.56 -2.29
N THR A 134 28.49 4.61 -2.57
CA THR A 134 29.35 3.98 -1.55
C THR A 134 30.82 4.27 -1.83
N ARG A 135 31.53 4.78 -0.83
CA ARG A 135 32.99 4.93 -0.84
C ARG A 135 33.66 3.84 -0.04
N PHE A 136 34.81 3.39 -0.53
CA PHE A 136 35.59 2.32 0.07
C PHE A 136 36.99 2.82 0.43
N HIS A 137 37.43 2.49 1.64
CA HIS A 137 38.80 2.75 2.07
C HIS A 137 39.76 1.74 1.40
N SER A 138 39.42 0.46 1.47
CA SER A 138 40.13 -0.68 0.87
C SER A 138 39.13 -1.74 0.43
N ASP A 139 39.59 -2.79 -0.26
CA ASP A 139 38.71 -3.89 -0.66
C ASP A 139 37.89 -4.42 0.53
N GLN A 140 36.57 -4.50 0.34
CA GLN A 140 35.57 -4.90 1.32
C GLN A 140 35.43 -4.01 2.57
N CYS A 141 36.11 -2.86 2.63
CA CYS A 141 36.01 -1.92 3.73
C CYS A 141 35.29 -0.64 3.30
N VAL A 142 34.02 -0.53 3.67
CA VAL A 142 33.19 0.65 3.39
C VAL A 142 33.62 1.80 4.31
N GLU A 143 33.77 2.99 3.73
CA GLU A 143 34.03 4.24 4.44
C GLU A 143 32.71 4.98 4.70
N SER A 144 31.88 5.15 3.66
CA SER A 144 30.59 5.81 3.77
C SER A 144 29.62 5.35 2.69
N ILE A 145 28.33 5.41 3.01
CA ILE A 145 27.24 5.24 2.05
C ILE A 145 26.34 6.47 2.12
N GLN A 146 25.96 7.02 0.98
CA GLN A 146 25.03 8.12 0.85
C GLN A 146 23.86 7.66 0.00
N LYS A 147 22.62 7.87 0.44
CA LYS A 147 21.43 7.44 -0.29
C LYS A 147 20.39 8.55 -0.43
N ASP A 148 19.65 8.53 -1.53
CA ASP A 148 18.38 9.24 -1.79
C ASP A 148 17.25 8.20 -1.71
N LYS A 149 16.71 7.97 -0.51
CA LYS A 149 15.71 6.93 -0.24
C LYS A 149 14.28 7.44 -0.37
N ASN A 150 14.06 8.74 -0.16
CA ASN A 150 12.77 9.39 -0.32
C ASN A 150 12.46 9.70 -1.80
N GLY A 151 13.46 9.67 -2.67
CA GLY A 151 13.33 9.80 -4.12
C GLY A 151 13.01 11.21 -4.60
N ILE A 152 13.29 12.24 -3.80
CA ILE A 152 13.07 13.65 -4.15
C ILE A 152 14.31 14.33 -4.76
N GLY A 153 15.42 13.61 -4.88
CA GLY A 153 16.58 14.00 -5.70
C GLY A 153 17.79 14.45 -4.90
N GLY A 154 17.70 14.59 -3.58
CA GLY A 154 18.80 14.85 -2.66
C GLY A 154 19.15 13.63 -1.82
N ILE A 155 20.40 13.58 -1.35
CA ILE A 155 20.80 12.57 -0.37
C ILE A 155 20.07 12.88 0.94
N ASP A 156 19.36 11.89 1.46
CA ASP A 156 18.63 11.95 2.72
C ASP A 156 19.18 11.00 3.80
N GLN A 157 20.15 10.14 3.45
CA GLN A 157 20.80 9.23 4.39
C GLN A 157 22.31 9.18 4.24
N TRP A 158 23.02 9.22 5.38
CA TRP A 158 24.48 9.06 5.45
C TRP A 158 24.82 7.95 6.43
N TRP A 159 25.42 6.88 5.93
CA TRP A 159 25.90 5.76 6.72
C TRP A 159 27.41 5.92 6.85
N ILE A 160 27.89 5.98 8.09
CA ILE A 160 29.27 6.32 8.41
C ILE A 160 29.91 5.14 9.10
N TYR A 161 31.06 4.76 8.58
CA TYR A 161 31.82 3.61 9.04
C TYR A 161 33.13 4.07 9.67
N ASP A 162 33.58 3.36 10.69
CA ASP A 162 34.92 3.47 11.25
C ASP A 162 35.52 2.07 11.35
N GLN A 163 36.77 1.92 10.91
CA GLN A 163 37.46 0.62 10.85
C GLN A 163 36.61 -0.50 10.21
N CYS A 164 35.94 -0.17 9.11
CA CYS A 164 35.04 -1.07 8.36
C CYS A 164 33.76 -1.50 9.13
N GLN A 165 33.44 -0.88 10.26
CA GLN A 165 32.22 -1.14 11.03
C GLN A 165 31.28 0.06 10.97
N LEU A 166 29.99 -0.19 10.80
CA LEU A 166 28.97 0.86 10.84
C LEU A 166 28.91 1.44 12.25
N ILE A 167 29.18 2.74 12.39
CA ILE A 167 29.14 3.44 13.69
C ILE A 167 27.93 4.35 13.83
N ARG A 168 27.45 4.96 12.73
CA ARG A 168 26.25 5.80 12.76
C ARG A 168 25.55 5.93 11.42
N ILE A 169 24.25 6.21 11.47
CA ILE A 169 23.44 6.63 10.33
C ILE A 169 22.77 7.96 10.66
N GLU A 170 22.88 8.93 9.76
CA GLU A 170 22.23 10.24 9.82
C GLU A 170 21.11 10.32 8.78
N TYR A 171 20.00 10.97 9.14
CA TYR A 171 18.80 11.11 8.30
C TYR A 171 18.43 12.59 8.11
N ASP A 172 18.09 13.00 6.89
CA ASP A 172 17.65 14.34 6.44
C ASP A 172 16.54 14.16 5.38
N GLU A 173 15.48 13.46 5.76
CA GLU A 173 14.43 12.97 4.86
C GLU A 173 13.58 14.06 4.21
N ASN A 174 13.67 15.30 4.69
CA ASN A 174 13.02 16.45 4.06
C ASN A 174 13.99 17.40 3.33
N GLU A 175 15.27 17.04 3.25
CA GLU A 175 16.33 17.80 2.58
C GLU A 175 16.47 19.26 3.05
N ASN A 176 16.13 19.56 4.31
CA ASN A 176 16.25 20.92 4.84
C ASN A 176 17.66 21.22 5.39
N GLY A 177 18.56 20.23 5.39
CA GLY A 177 19.94 20.35 5.85
C GLY A 177 20.13 20.11 7.35
N LEU A 178 19.06 19.84 8.10
CA LEU A 178 19.08 19.49 9.51
C LEU A 178 18.86 17.99 9.66
N LYS A 179 19.72 17.32 10.41
CA LYS A 179 19.57 15.88 10.65
C LYS A 179 18.43 15.63 11.63
N GLU A 180 17.35 14.98 11.18
CA GLU A 180 16.21 14.72 12.05
C GLU A 180 16.50 13.60 13.05
N ARG A 181 17.44 12.73 12.68
CA ARG A 181 17.80 11.56 13.45
C ARG A 181 19.24 11.14 13.19
N VAL A 182 19.90 10.72 14.27
CA VAL A 182 21.22 10.09 14.23
C VAL A 182 21.13 8.82 15.06
N CYS A 183 21.36 7.67 14.43
CA CYS A 183 21.38 6.37 15.10
C CYS A 183 22.81 5.87 15.22
N PHE A 184 23.21 5.45 16.41
CA PHE A 184 24.54 4.89 16.67
C PHE A 184 24.49 3.37 16.73
N PHE A 185 25.57 2.76 16.28
CA PHE A 185 25.71 1.32 16.13
C PHE A 185 26.96 0.82 16.85
N GLU A 186 26.87 -0.39 17.42
CA GLU A 186 27.96 -1.07 18.09
C GLU A 186 27.88 -2.56 17.78
N ASN A 187 28.97 -3.17 17.29
CA ASN A 187 29.01 -4.57 16.87
C ASN A 187 27.90 -4.96 15.87
N GLY A 188 27.59 -4.06 14.93
CA GLY A 188 26.55 -4.24 13.93
C GLY A 188 25.10 -4.17 14.43
N LYS A 189 24.88 -3.79 15.71
CA LYS A 189 23.55 -3.59 16.29
C LYS A 189 23.30 -2.13 16.63
N GLN A 190 22.07 -1.67 16.42
CA GLN A 190 21.67 -0.33 16.81
C GLN A 190 21.67 -0.20 18.34
N LYS A 191 22.44 0.76 18.86
CA LYS A 191 22.58 1.02 20.31
C LYS A 191 21.54 2.02 20.80
N ASN A 192 21.49 3.19 20.18
CA ASN A 192 20.54 4.26 20.47
C ASN A 192 20.33 5.12 19.22
N CYS A 193 19.25 5.90 19.23
CA CYS A 193 19.07 6.98 18.28
C CYS A 193 18.78 8.25 19.06
N GLU A 194 19.27 9.35 18.52
CA GLU A 194 19.04 10.71 19.00
C GLU A 194 18.37 11.48 17.88
N GLY A 195 17.47 12.39 18.24
CA GLY A 195 16.62 13.08 17.29
C GLY A 195 15.43 13.71 17.98
N ILE A 196 14.70 14.53 17.26
CA ILE A 196 13.57 15.27 17.81
C ILE A 196 12.39 14.32 17.99
N GLY A 197 11.81 14.33 19.19
CA GLY A 197 10.71 13.43 19.55
C GLY A 197 11.13 11.99 19.87
N GLU A 198 12.41 11.61 19.74
CA GLU A 198 12.89 10.23 20.01
C GLU A 198 12.69 9.84 21.48
N LYS A 199 12.98 10.77 22.40
CA LYS A 199 12.80 10.53 23.84
C LYS A 199 11.33 10.30 24.15
N GLU A 200 10.45 11.12 23.60
CA GLU A 200 9.02 11.07 23.85
C GLU A 200 8.36 9.87 23.18
N GLU A 201 8.81 9.48 21.99
CA GLU A 201 8.39 8.22 21.38
C GLU A 201 8.84 7.02 22.22
N LYS A 202 10.08 6.99 22.71
CA LYS A 202 10.54 5.91 23.59
C LYS A 202 9.70 5.81 24.86
N VAL A 203 9.35 6.96 25.44
CA VAL A 203 8.43 7.04 26.58
C VAL A 203 7.05 6.53 26.18
N ALA A 204 6.51 6.93 25.03
CA ALA A 204 5.22 6.48 24.52
C ALA A 204 5.17 4.95 24.36
N ARG A 205 6.20 4.36 23.74
CA ARG A 205 6.32 2.89 23.59
C ARG A 205 6.36 2.20 24.94
N SER A 206 7.10 2.73 25.91
CA SER A 206 7.13 2.17 27.27
C SER A 206 5.78 2.25 28.00
N PHE A 207 4.94 3.24 27.68
CA PHE A 207 3.57 3.31 28.19
C PHE A 207 2.66 2.29 27.52
N LEU A 208 2.81 2.07 26.20
CA LEU A 208 2.07 1.02 25.48
C LEU A 208 2.38 -0.38 26.03
N GLU A 209 3.65 -0.68 26.32
CA GLU A 209 4.07 -1.94 26.93
C GLU A 209 3.42 -2.17 28.31
N ARG A 210 3.10 -1.09 29.02
CA ARG A 210 2.40 -1.11 30.32
C ARG A 210 0.87 -1.06 30.19
N GLY A 211 0.33 -1.00 28.97
CA GLY A 211 -1.10 -0.84 28.71
C GLY A 211 -1.65 0.57 28.99
N GLU A 212 -0.78 1.56 29.20
CA GLU A 212 -1.14 2.94 29.51
C GLU A 212 -1.38 3.77 28.23
N SER A 213 -2.35 3.35 27.40
CA SER A 213 -2.58 3.92 26.06
C SER A 213 -2.85 5.43 26.04
N GLU A 214 -3.44 6.00 27.09
CA GLU A 214 -3.68 7.45 27.16
C GLU A 214 -2.39 8.25 27.31
N LYS A 215 -1.49 7.80 28.19
CA LYS A 215 -0.19 8.46 28.39
C LYS A 215 0.71 8.26 27.18
N ALA A 216 0.64 7.08 26.55
CA ALA A 216 1.32 6.83 25.28
C ALA A 216 0.86 7.81 24.21
N LEU A 217 -0.45 7.97 24.03
CA LEU A 217 -1.03 8.88 23.05
C LEU A 217 -0.62 10.34 23.31
N GLN A 218 -0.61 10.79 24.57
CA GLN A 218 -0.10 12.13 24.94
C GLN A 218 1.38 12.30 24.57
N ALA A 219 2.21 11.30 24.84
CA ALA A 219 3.63 11.32 24.49
C ALA A 219 3.84 11.32 22.97
N PHE A 220 3.05 10.57 22.20
CA PHE A 220 3.08 10.63 20.73
C PHE A 220 2.65 12.00 20.19
N TYR A 221 1.64 12.63 20.79
CA TYR A 221 1.25 13.98 20.42
C TYR A 221 2.34 15.00 20.64
N PHE A 222 3.03 14.89 21.78
CA PHE A 222 4.15 15.75 22.07
C PHE A 222 5.30 15.50 21.09
N ALA A 223 5.66 14.23 20.84
CA ALA A 223 6.68 13.86 19.86
C ALA A 223 6.38 14.42 18.46
N LEU A 224 5.15 14.24 17.96
CA LEU A 224 4.72 14.79 16.68
C LEU A 224 4.75 16.33 16.67
N GLY A 225 4.37 16.95 17.79
CA GLY A 225 4.40 18.41 17.96
C GLY A 225 5.81 18.98 17.89
N GLU A 226 6.77 18.39 18.62
CA GLU A 226 8.17 18.78 18.56
C GLU A 226 8.75 18.58 17.16
N TYR A 227 8.42 17.45 16.52
CA TYR A 227 8.87 17.17 15.16
C TYR A 227 8.40 18.24 14.17
N LYS A 228 7.13 18.64 14.24
CA LYS A 228 6.55 19.68 13.36
C LYS A 228 7.07 21.10 13.65
N LYS A 229 7.61 21.36 14.85
CA LYS A 229 8.21 22.66 15.18
C LYS A 229 9.56 22.83 14.49
N GLU A 230 10.35 21.76 14.47
CA GLU A 230 11.66 21.80 13.81
C GLU A 230 11.54 21.64 12.30
N PHE A 231 10.70 20.70 11.86
CA PHE A 231 10.63 20.29 10.46
C PHE A 231 9.36 20.83 9.82
N SER A 232 9.55 21.80 8.91
CA SER A 232 8.46 22.38 8.10
C SER A 232 7.85 21.38 7.12
N SER A 233 8.65 20.41 6.67
CA SER A 233 8.27 19.38 5.71
C SER A 233 8.13 18.01 6.39
N PRO A 234 7.04 17.25 6.14
CA PRO A 234 6.82 15.94 6.71
C PRO A 234 7.84 14.89 6.25
N THR A 235 8.23 14.00 7.16
CA THR A 235 9.20 12.91 6.93
C THR A 235 8.55 11.53 7.11
N SER A 236 9.30 10.44 6.86
CA SER A 236 8.86 9.08 7.20
C SER A 236 8.56 8.93 8.68
N ARG A 237 9.28 9.66 9.55
CA ARG A 237 9.03 9.70 10.99
C ARG A 237 7.70 10.34 11.32
N THR A 238 7.35 11.43 10.64
CA THR A 238 6.02 12.04 10.74
C THR A 238 4.94 11.02 10.40
N CYS A 239 5.12 10.24 9.32
CA CYS A 239 4.22 9.16 8.95
C CYS A 239 4.11 8.09 10.04
N SER A 240 5.23 7.65 10.63
CA SER A 240 5.25 6.66 11.70
C SER A 240 4.49 7.13 12.92
N LEU A 241 4.74 8.37 13.38
CA LEU A 241 4.06 8.94 14.55
C LEU A 241 2.55 9.10 14.28
N LEU A 242 2.18 9.59 13.09
CA LEU A 242 0.78 9.68 12.69
C LEU A 242 0.09 8.32 12.69
N ARG A 243 0.73 7.26 12.19
CA ARG A 243 0.15 5.90 12.21
C ARG A 243 -0.17 5.43 13.62
N GLU A 244 0.77 5.60 14.55
CA GLU A 244 0.58 5.21 15.96
C GLU A 244 -0.57 6.01 16.58
N ILE A 245 -0.63 7.32 16.33
CA ILE A 245 -1.73 8.20 16.78
C ILE A 245 -3.07 7.78 16.20
N ILE A 246 -3.13 7.53 14.89
CA ILE A 246 -4.36 7.12 14.19
C ILE A 246 -4.88 5.80 14.78
N SER A 247 -3.99 4.82 14.95
CA SER A 247 -4.33 3.52 15.54
C SER A 247 -4.89 3.66 16.96
N LEU A 248 -4.24 4.47 17.79
CA LEU A 248 -4.68 4.72 19.16
C LEU A 248 -6.00 5.50 19.24
N GLU A 249 -6.18 6.56 18.44
CA GLU A 249 -7.44 7.32 18.42
C GLU A 249 -8.59 6.49 17.85
N TYR A 250 -8.33 5.59 16.90
CA TYR A 250 -9.30 4.62 16.41
C TYR A 250 -9.72 3.65 17.53
N ALA A 251 -8.75 3.06 18.24
CA ALA A 251 -9.00 2.14 19.35
C ALA A 251 -9.78 2.80 20.51
N LYS A 252 -9.64 4.12 20.68
CA LYS A 252 -10.40 4.92 21.65
C LYS A 252 -11.75 5.43 21.14
N GLU A 253 -12.15 5.07 19.92
CA GLU A 253 -13.39 5.51 19.26
C GLU A 253 -13.51 7.05 19.13
N ASN A 254 -12.39 7.77 19.13
CA ASN A 254 -12.37 9.22 19.00
C ASN A 254 -12.29 9.63 17.52
N TYR A 255 -13.39 9.39 16.81
CA TYR A 255 -13.49 9.55 15.37
C TYR A 255 -13.14 10.96 14.84
N PRO A 256 -13.44 12.08 15.53
CA PRO A 256 -13.02 13.41 15.06
C PRO A 256 -11.51 13.58 14.98
N LYS A 257 -10.77 13.15 16.01
CA LYS A 257 -9.29 13.23 15.99
C LYS A 257 -8.70 12.21 15.05
N PHE A 258 -9.21 10.97 15.08
CA PHE A 258 -8.83 9.93 14.14
C PHE A 258 -8.91 10.41 12.69
N GLY A 259 -10.06 10.99 12.29
CA GLY A 259 -10.25 11.54 10.94
C GLY A 259 -9.27 12.65 10.61
N LYS A 260 -9.03 13.59 11.54
CA LYS A 260 -8.06 14.68 11.37
C LYS A 260 -6.65 14.16 11.07
N TYR A 261 -6.14 13.25 11.89
CA TYR A 261 -4.78 12.72 11.71
C TYR A 261 -4.66 11.78 10.51
N LEU A 262 -5.73 11.05 10.18
CA LEU A 262 -5.80 10.23 8.98
C LEU A 262 -5.77 11.09 7.71
N ASP A 263 -6.52 12.18 7.66
CA ASP A 263 -6.51 13.11 6.52
C ASP A 263 -5.11 13.74 6.37
N GLU A 264 -4.46 14.11 7.49
CA GLU A 264 -3.07 14.58 7.48
C GLU A 264 -2.11 13.52 6.91
N PHE A 265 -2.18 12.28 7.39
CA PHE A 265 -1.34 11.18 6.91
C PHE A 265 -1.53 10.91 5.42
N LEU A 266 -2.79 10.92 4.94
CA LEU A 266 -3.12 10.68 3.54
C LEU A 266 -2.66 11.83 2.62
N ALA A 267 -2.51 13.05 3.15
CA ALA A 267 -2.00 14.20 2.40
C ALA A 267 -0.48 14.13 2.15
N ILE A 268 0.28 13.45 3.02
CA ILE A 268 1.74 13.37 2.92
C ILE A 268 2.15 12.36 1.83
N PRO A 269 2.91 12.75 0.78
CA PRO A 269 3.25 11.85 -0.33
C PRO A 269 4.13 10.65 0.06
N ILE A 270 5.12 10.84 0.94
CA ILE A 270 6.08 9.80 1.34
C ILE A 270 5.47 8.71 2.23
N CYS A 271 4.30 8.95 2.83
CA CYS A 271 3.66 7.97 3.70
C CYS A 271 3.16 6.74 2.92
N GLU A 272 3.39 5.55 3.46
CA GLU A 272 2.89 4.29 2.90
C GLU A 272 1.37 4.16 3.10
N LYS A 273 0.62 4.41 2.02
CA LYS A 273 -0.87 4.43 2.02
C LYS A 273 -1.50 3.08 1.66
N ASN A 274 -0.71 2.14 1.14
CA ASN A 274 -1.21 0.86 0.64
C ASN A 274 -1.04 -0.28 1.64
N SER A 275 -0.51 -0.01 2.84
CA SER A 275 -0.50 -1.00 3.91
C SER A 275 -1.94 -1.38 4.27
N LEU A 276 -2.16 -2.66 4.57
CA LEU A 276 -3.47 -3.21 4.90
C LEU A 276 -4.17 -2.41 6.01
N GLU A 277 -3.45 -2.10 7.08
CA GLU A 277 -3.95 -1.30 8.20
C GLU A 277 -4.48 0.08 7.74
N MET A 278 -3.70 0.82 6.95
CA MET A 278 -4.10 2.15 6.50
C MET A 278 -5.25 2.11 5.50
N LEU A 279 -5.32 1.07 4.66
CA LEU A 279 -6.47 0.83 3.80
C LEU A 279 -7.74 0.59 4.62
N ILE A 280 -7.65 -0.18 5.71
CA ILE A 280 -8.79 -0.45 6.60
C ILE A 280 -9.27 0.84 7.27
N TYR A 281 -8.38 1.63 7.88
CA TYR A 281 -8.74 2.89 8.52
C TYR A 281 -9.37 3.89 7.53
N LYS A 282 -8.75 4.04 6.35
CA LYS A 282 -9.29 4.88 5.28
C LYS A 282 -10.67 4.42 4.83
N ALA A 283 -10.84 3.11 4.62
CA ALA A 283 -12.11 2.56 4.16
C ALA A 283 -13.21 2.73 5.22
N TYR A 284 -12.88 2.54 6.50
CA TYR A 284 -13.78 2.78 7.62
C TYR A 284 -14.22 4.25 7.69
N TYR A 285 -13.28 5.19 7.63
CA TYR A 285 -13.56 6.62 7.61
C TYR A 285 -14.45 7.03 6.43
N GLN A 286 -14.18 6.47 5.25
CA GLN A 286 -14.98 6.70 4.05
C GLN A 286 -16.41 6.18 4.20
N LEU A 287 -16.58 4.99 4.78
CA LEU A 287 -17.87 4.32 4.90
C LEU A 287 -18.75 4.91 5.99
N TYR A 288 -18.24 5.07 7.21
CA TYR A 288 -19.05 5.36 8.39
C TYR A 288 -19.05 6.84 8.79
N ILE A 289 -17.97 7.57 8.50
CA ILE A 289 -17.82 8.95 8.98
C ILE A 289 -18.16 9.93 7.85
N SER A 290 -17.48 9.83 6.70
CA SER A 290 -17.69 10.75 5.59
C SER A 290 -18.78 10.31 4.59
N GLN A 291 -19.31 9.09 4.73
CA GLN A 291 -20.37 8.52 3.89
C GLN A 291 -20.08 8.57 2.37
N LYS A 292 -18.79 8.47 2.00
CA LYS A 292 -18.29 8.42 0.63
C LYS A 292 -18.26 6.97 0.14
N TYR A 293 -19.44 6.40 -0.12
CA TYR A 293 -19.63 4.97 -0.38
C TYR A 293 -18.87 4.45 -1.61
N LYS A 294 -18.80 5.26 -2.69
CA LYS A 294 -18.09 4.91 -3.92
C LYS A 294 -16.58 4.76 -3.70
N GLU A 295 -15.99 5.66 -2.92
CA GLU A 295 -14.60 5.63 -2.51
C GLU A 295 -14.35 4.49 -1.52
N ALA A 296 -15.22 4.32 -0.52
CA ALA A 296 -15.15 3.22 0.43
C ALA A 296 -15.14 1.86 -0.27
N LYS A 297 -16.01 1.66 -1.27
CA LYS A 297 -16.06 0.46 -2.11
C LYS A 297 -14.71 0.14 -2.74
N LYS A 298 -14.06 1.15 -3.33
CA LYS A 298 -12.74 0.97 -3.96
C LYS A 298 -11.66 0.63 -2.94
N THR A 299 -11.66 1.31 -1.78
CA THR A 299 -10.66 1.10 -0.74
C THR A 299 -10.82 -0.26 -0.05
N TYR A 300 -12.05 -0.66 0.32
CA TYR A 300 -12.32 -1.99 0.90
C TYR A 300 -12.00 -3.13 -0.06
N ARG A 301 -12.23 -2.95 -1.36
CA ARG A 301 -11.83 -3.96 -2.36
C ARG A 301 -10.33 -4.21 -2.31
N LYS A 302 -9.52 -3.14 -2.37
CA LYS A 302 -8.06 -3.22 -2.23
C LYS A 302 -7.65 -3.85 -0.90
N ALA A 303 -8.26 -3.43 0.21
CA ALA A 303 -7.97 -3.99 1.54
C ALA A 303 -8.25 -5.50 1.59
N SER A 304 -9.36 -5.97 1.00
CA SER A 304 -9.70 -7.39 0.95
C SER A 304 -8.74 -8.21 0.09
N GLU A 305 -8.30 -7.67 -1.05
CA GLU A 305 -7.32 -8.31 -1.94
C GLU A 305 -5.96 -8.43 -1.25
N GLU A 306 -5.53 -7.37 -0.55
CA GLU A 306 -4.29 -7.35 0.23
C GLU A 306 -4.33 -8.36 1.38
N TYR A 307 -5.44 -8.40 2.13
CA TYR A 307 -5.62 -9.37 3.21
C TYR A 307 -5.56 -10.80 2.69
N PHE A 308 -6.26 -11.11 1.60
CA PHE A 308 -6.27 -12.44 1.00
C PHE A 308 -4.88 -12.85 0.53
N ARG A 309 -4.13 -11.93 -0.08
CA ARG A 309 -2.75 -12.15 -0.52
C ARG A 309 -1.84 -12.53 0.66
N MET A 310 -2.01 -11.89 1.81
CA MET A 310 -1.19 -12.14 3.01
C MET A 310 -1.58 -13.41 3.75
N ASN A 311 -2.87 -13.74 3.85
CA ASN A 311 -3.38 -14.80 4.73
C ASN A 311 -3.88 -16.05 4.00
N GLY A 312 -4.12 -15.96 2.68
CA GLY A 312 -4.69 -17.06 1.87
C GLY A 312 -6.18 -17.33 2.12
N GLU A 313 -6.86 -16.50 2.90
CA GLU A 313 -8.30 -16.60 3.14
C GLU A 313 -8.99 -15.24 3.25
N GLU A 314 -10.32 -15.25 3.13
CA GLU A 314 -11.15 -14.05 3.20
C GLU A 314 -11.37 -13.61 4.65
N ASN A 315 -11.24 -12.31 4.91
CA ASN A 315 -11.67 -11.72 6.17
C ASN A 315 -13.17 -11.39 6.12
N PRO A 316 -14.04 -12.00 6.95
CA PRO A 316 -15.46 -11.76 6.91
C PRO A 316 -15.86 -10.30 7.13
N GLU A 317 -15.18 -9.58 8.03
CA GLU A 317 -15.52 -8.19 8.35
C GLU A 317 -15.20 -7.26 7.18
N LEU A 318 -14.04 -7.42 6.54
CA LEU A 318 -13.68 -6.64 5.36
C LEU A 318 -14.67 -6.85 4.22
N ILE A 319 -15.09 -8.10 3.99
CA ILE A 319 -16.04 -8.42 2.93
C ILE A 319 -17.45 -7.93 3.26
N LEU A 320 -17.88 -7.99 4.52
CA LEU A 320 -19.17 -7.43 4.95
C LEU A 320 -19.19 -5.91 4.78
N ASN A 321 -18.12 -5.21 5.13
CA ASN A 321 -18.02 -3.76 4.94
C ASN A 321 -17.92 -3.39 3.45
N LEU A 322 -17.22 -4.19 2.64
CA LEU A 322 -17.22 -4.07 1.19
C LEU A 322 -18.64 -4.22 0.62
N ALA A 323 -19.36 -5.27 1.01
CA ALA A 323 -20.73 -5.51 0.56
C ALA A 323 -21.69 -4.37 0.99
N PHE A 324 -21.52 -3.86 2.21
CA PHE A 324 -22.30 -2.72 2.69
C PHE A 324 -22.01 -1.45 1.88
N SER A 325 -20.74 -1.16 1.58
CA SER A 325 -20.38 -0.02 0.72
C SER A 325 -20.93 -0.16 -0.71
N GLN A 326 -20.94 -1.36 -1.27
CA GLN A 326 -21.52 -1.66 -2.59
C GLN A 326 -23.04 -1.48 -2.59
N TYR A 327 -23.72 -1.97 -1.55
CA TYR A 327 -25.15 -1.77 -1.38
C TYR A 327 -25.52 -0.28 -1.30
N LYS A 328 -24.74 0.51 -0.55
CA LYS A 328 -24.96 1.95 -0.39
C LYS A 328 -24.60 2.76 -1.64
N ASP A 329 -23.68 2.28 -2.46
CA ASP A 329 -23.34 2.83 -3.78
C ASP A 329 -24.25 2.30 -4.90
N GLU A 330 -25.42 1.75 -4.56
CA GLU A 330 -26.44 1.25 -5.50
C GLU A 330 -25.92 0.16 -6.47
N ASP A 331 -24.97 -0.66 -6.03
CA ASP A 331 -24.33 -1.74 -6.78
C ASP A 331 -24.65 -3.12 -6.15
N PRO A 332 -25.93 -3.55 -6.16
CA PRO A 332 -26.36 -4.75 -5.46
C PRO A 332 -25.84 -6.05 -6.09
N LEU A 333 -25.44 -6.04 -7.36
CA LEU A 333 -24.84 -7.21 -8.01
C LEU A 333 -23.46 -7.50 -7.42
N SER A 334 -22.60 -6.48 -7.32
CA SER A 334 -21.28 -6.62 -6.69
C SER A 334 -21.39 -6.98 -5.21
N CYS A 335 -22.41 -6.45 -4.52
CA CYS A 335 -22.74 -6.81 -3.14
C CYS A 335 -22.95 -8.32 -2.98
N LEU A 336 -23.82 -8.93 -3.81
CA LEU A 336 -24.09 -10.37 -3.74
C LEU A 336 -22.84 -11.19 -4.08
N GLN A 337 -22.12 -10.84 -5.14
CA GLN A 337 -20.87 -11.52 -5.52
C GLN A 337 -19.83 -11.49 -4.40
N SER A 338 -19.72 -10.36 -3.69
CA SER A 338 -18.78 -10.24 -2.57
C SER A 338 -19.21 -11.13 -1.40
N LEU A 339 -20.51 -11.17 -1.07
CA LEU A 339 -21.04 -12.01 -0.01
C LEU A 339 -20.90 -13.51 -0.32
N GLU A 340 -21.03 -13.94 -1.58
CA GLU A 340 -20.86 -15.35 -1.98
C GLU A 340 -19.45 -15.91 -1.70
N ARG A 341 -18.45 -15.04 -1.54
CA ARG A 341 -17.08 -15.42 -1.12
C ARG A 341 -17.04 -15.92 0.34
N LEU A 342 -18.04 -15.56 1.15
CA LEU A 342 -18.08 -15.89 2.57
C LEU A 342 -18.76 -17.22 2.85
N ARG A 343 -18.24 -17.94 3.86
CA ARG A 343 -18.84 -19.17 4.36
C ARG A 343 -19.46 -18.94 5.73
N GLU A 344 -20.77 -19.16 5.86
CA GLU A 344 -21.54 -18.94 7.11
C GLU A 344 -20.87 -19.52 8.36
N LYS A 345 -20.40 -20.77 8.26
CA LYS A 345 -19.82 -21.51 9.39
C LYS A 345 -18.53 -20.88 9.94
N ARG A 346 -17.81 -20.09 9.14
CA ARG A 346 -16.56 -19.42 9.53
C ARG A 346 -16.79 -18.05 10.18
N MET A 347 -18.02 -17.57 10.25
CA MET A 347 -18.35 -16.25 10.79
C MET A 347 -18.83 -16.31 12.25
N LEU A 348 -18.51 -15.26 13.02
CA LEU A 348 -19.09 -14.99 14.34
C LEU A 348 -20.60 -14.75 14.24
N ALA A 349 -21.33 -14.94 15.34
CA ALA A 349 -22.80 -14.81 15.36
C ALA A 349 -23.29 -13.43 14.87
N VAL A 350 -22.65 -12.35 15.34
CA VAL A 350 -22.97 -10.97 14.94
C VAL A 350 -22.72 -10.74 13.44
N ALA A 351 -21.61 -11.26 12.90
CA ALA A 351 -21.31 -11.16 11.47
C ALA A 351 -22.32 -11.93 10.60
N ARG A 352 -22.86 -13.07 11.08
CA ARG A 352 -23.91 -13.83 10.35
C ARG A 352 -25.20 -13.05 10.19
N PHE A 353 -25.58 -12.24 11.19
CA PHE A 353 -26.72 -11.34 11.08
C PHE A 353 -26.54 -10.37 9.89
N TYR A 354 -25.43 -9.64 9.87
CA TYR A 354 -25.14 -8.67 8.81
C TYR A 354 -25.01 -9.32 7.43
N PHE A 355 -24.42 -10.52 7.37
CA PHE A 355 -24.35 -11.32 6.16
C PHE A 355 -25.73 -11.55 5.53
N PHE A 356 -26.68 -12.11 6.29
CA PHE A 356 -28.02 -12.38 5.78
C PHE A 356 -28.79 -11.08 5.50
N TYR A 357 -28.63 -10.06 6.36
CA TYR A 357 -29.31 -8.78 6.19
C TYR A 357 -28.87 -8.04 4.92
N TYR A 358 -27.56 -8.02 4.62
CA TYR A 358 -27.03 -7.40 3.40
C TYR A 358 -27.40 -8.22 2.17
N ARG A 359 -27.30 -9.55 2.23
CA ARG A 359 -27.69 -10.42 1.12
C ARG A 359 -29.16 -10.24 0.76
N ALA A 360 -30.04 -10.23 1.76
CA ALA A 360 -31.46 -9.96 1.58
C ALA A 360 -31.72 -8.56 0.99
N SER A 361 -31.04 -7.53 1.51
CA SER A 361 -31.20 -6.15 1.02
C SER A 361 -30.73 -5.98 -0.43
N CYS A 362 -29.64 -6.63 -0.83
CA CYS A 362 -29.14 -6.60 -2.21
C CYS A 362 -30.05 -7.40 -3.15
N SER A 363 -30.56 -8.55 -2.72
CA SER A 363 -31.58 -9.32 -3.45
C SER A 363 -32.86 -8.52 -3.64
N LEU A 364 -33.32 -7.80 -2.61
CA LEU A 364 -34.49 -6.92 -2.69
C LEU A 364 -34.31 -5.82 -3.75
N SER A 365 -33.14 -5.16 -3.77
CA SER A 365 -32.82 -4.15 -4.79
C SER A 365 -32.82 -4.71 -6.21
N LEU A 366 -32.49 -6.00 -6.38
CA LEU A 366 -32.53 -6.72 -7.65
C LEU A 366 -33.89 -7.36 -7.96
N LYS A 367 -34.93 -7.08 -7.15
CA LYS A 367 -36.27 -7.66 -7.29
C LYS A 367 -36.33 -9.18 -7.16
N LYS A 368 -35.33 -9.77 -6.48
CA LYS A 368 -35.30 -11.20 -6.10
C LYS A 368 -36.04 -11.39 -4.77
N TYR A 369 -37.36 -11.26 -4.82
CA TYR A 369 -38.19 -11.10 -3.64
C TYR A 369 -38.26 -12.35 -2.75
N GLU A 370 -38.33 -13.55 -3.33
CA GLU A 370 -38.39 -14.79 -2.55
C GLU A 370 -37.07 -15.05 -1.81
N GLU A 371 -35.93 -14.86 -2.47
CA GLU A 371 -34.61 -14.99 -1.84
C GLU A 371 -34.40 -13.93 -0.75
N SER A 372 -34.86 -12.70 -1.02
CA SER A 372 -34.87 -11.61 -0.04
C SER A 372 -35.65 -11.99 1.23
N ILE A 373 -36.87 -12.54 1.09
CA ILE A 373 -37.70 -12.94 2.23
C ILE A 373 -36.99 -14.04 3.04
N GLN A 374 -36.49 -15.08 2.38
CA GLN A 374 -35.80 -16.19 3.04
C GLN A 374 -34.59 -15.72 3.87
N ASP A 375 -33.81 -14.79 3.32
CA ASP A 375 -32.62 -14.27 4.00
C ASP A 375 -32.97 -13.28 5.11
N PHE A 376 -34.01 -12.46 4.96
CA PHE A 376 -34.49 -11.62 6.05
C PHE A 376 -35.03 -12.44 7.22
N GLN A 377 -35.72 -13.56 6.96
CA GLN A 377 -36.14 -14.48 8.01
C GLN A 377 -34.95 -15.09 8.74
N LYS A 378 -33.89 -15.49 8.03
CA LYS A 378 -32.64 -15.93 8.66
C LYS A 378 -32.00 -14.81 9.47
N ALA A 379 -31.97 -13.58 8.96
CA ALA A 379 -31.43 -12.43 9.67
C ALA A 379 -32.19 -12.19 10.99
N LEU A 380 -33.53 -12.27 11.01
CA LEU A 380 -34.33 -12.16 12.24
C LEU A 380 -33.92 -13.22 13.28
N ILE A 381 -33.78 -14.48 12.86
CA ILE A 381 -33.39 -15.58 13.76
C ILE A 381 -31.98 -15.36 14.34
N LYS A 382 -31.07 -14.74 13.56
CA LYS A 382 -29.68 -14.48 13.98
C LYS A 382 -29.49 -13.13 14.68
N SER A 383 -30.51 -12.29 14.70
CA SER A 383 -30.43 -10.96 15.28
C SER A 383 -30.43 -11.04 16.81
N GLN A 384 -29.44 -10.43 17.46
CA GLN A 384 -29.41 -10.27 18.91
C GLN A 384 -30.08 -8.96 19.35
N ASP A 385 -30.17 -7.98 18.46
CA ASP A 385 -30.71 -6.65 18.73
C ASP A 385 -32.10 -6.47 18.11
N GLN A 386 -33.10 -6.25 18.97
CA GLN A 386 -34.49 -6.02 18.56
C GLN A 386 -34.67 -4.74 17.73
N ASN A 387 -33.74 -3.79 17.79
CA ASN A 387 -33.80 -2.53 17.05
C ASN A 387 -33.89 -2.73 15.53
N TYR A 388 -33.30 -3.80 14.99
CA TYR A 388 -33.34 -4.08 13.54
C TYR A 388 -34.60 -4.81 13.09
N HIS A 389 -35.38 -5.38 14.02
CA HIS A 389 -36.51 -6.24 13.67
C HIS A 389 -37.61 -5.46 12.93
N ALA A 390 -37.93 -4.25 13.39
CA ALA A 390 -38.92 -3.40 12.75
C ALA A 390 -38.56 -3.16 11.27
N LEU A 391 -37.31 -2.77 11.00
CA LEU A 391 -36.83 -2.52 9.64
C LEU A 391 -36.84 -3.79 8.76
N ILE A 392 -36.50 -4.95 9.34
CA ILE A 392 -36.53 -6.22 8.60
C ILE A 392 -37.97 -6.61 8.26
N TYR A 393 -38.91 -6.47 9.19
CA TYR A 393 -40.32 -6.73 8.94
C TYR A 393 -40.88 -5.84 7.83
N LEU A 394 -40.52 -4.54 7.81
CA LEU A 394 -40.89 -3.64 6.72
C LEU A 394 -40.37 -4.12 5.36
N LYS A 395 -39.11 -4.57 5.29
CA LYS A 395 -38.50 -5.06 4.04
C LYS A 395 -39.07 -6.41 3.57
N ILE A 396 -39.43 -7.29 4.50
CA ILE A 396 -40.18 -8.52 4.20
C ILE A 396 -41.55 -8.16 3.63
N ALA A 397 -42.28 -7.27 4.31
CA ALA A 397 -43.59 -6.79 3.84
C ALA A 397 -43.48 -6.21 2.43
N LYS A 398 -42.50 -5.35 2.15
CA LYS A 398 -42.25 -4.81 0.82
C LYS A 398 -42.07 -5.90 -0.24
N SER A 399 -41.31 -6.95 0.09
CA SER A 399 -41.09 -8.09 -0.82
C SER A 399 -42.39 -8.87 -1.07
N LEU A 400 -43.19 -9.09 -0.03
CA LEU A 400 -44.49 -9.80 -0.12
C LEU A 400 -45.53 -9.01 -0.92
N TYR A 401 -45.61 -7.70 -0.73
CA TYR A 401 -46.48 -6.83 -1.53
C TYR A 401 -46.06 -6.84 -3.01
N ALA A 402 -44.74 -6.85 -3.30
CA ALA A 402 -44.25 -6.97 -4.67
C ALA A 402 -44.65 -8.29 -5.35
N LEU A 403 -44.82 -9.35 -4.56
CA LEU A 403 -45.30 -10.66 -5.01
C LEU A 403 -46.83 -10.81 -4.97
N SER A 404 -47.58 -9.74 -4.70
CA SER A 404 -49.03 -9.75 -4.51
C SER A 404 -49.54 -10.63 -3.34
N ARG A 405 -48.67 -10.96 -2.38
CA ARG A 405 -49.00 -11.72 -1.16
C ARG A 405 -49.44 -10.78 -0.03
N PHE A 406 -50.51 -10.02 -0.29
CA PHE A 406 -50.91 -8.87 0.54
C PHE A 406 -51.24 -9.23 1.99
N ALA A 407 -51.97 -10.33 2.23
CA ALA A 407 -52.37 -10.72 3.59
C ALA A 407 -51.16 -11.03 4.49
N GLU A 408 -50.17 -11.76 3.95
CA GLU A 408 -48.92 -12.05 4.67
C GLU A 408 -48.09 -10.78 4.85
N GLY A 409 -48.01 -9.94 3.81
CA GLY A 409 -47.30 -8.68 3.86
C GLY A 409 -47.87 -7.74 4.92
N GLU A 410 -49.19 -7.67 5.05
CA GLU A 410 -49.90 -6.82 6.00
C GLU A 410 -49.56 -7.21 7.45
N ASP A 411 -49.51 -8.50 7.78
CA ASP A 411 -49.11 -8.98 9.10
C ASP A 411 -47.70 -8.52 9.47
N PHE A 412 -46.73 -8.66 8.55
CA PHE A 412 -45.37 -8.15 8.76
C PHE A 412 -45.31 -6.62 8.87
N LEU A 413 -46.11 -5.91 8.07
CA LEU A 413 -46.16 -4.46 8.09
C LEU A 413 -46.73 -3.93 9.41
N ILE A 414 -47.78 -4.56 9.95
CA ILE A 414 -48.35 -4.25 11.26
C ILE A 414 -47.31 -4.50 12.36
N LYS A 415 -46.59 -5.63 12.31
CA LYS A 415 -45.49 -5.91 13.26
C LYS A 415 -44.40 -4.84 13.22
N SER A 416 -43.99 -4.43 12.02
CA SER A 416 -43.02 -3.34 11.83
C SER A 416 -43.48 -2.04 12.48
N LEU A 417 -44.69 -1.58 12.14
CA LEU A 417 -45.21 -0.27 12.58
C LEU A 417 -45.61 -0.24 14.05
N SER A 418 -45.93 -1.41 14.62
CA SER A 418 -46.17 -1.55 16.06
C SER A 418 -44.87 -1.44 16.86
N ALA A 419 -43.75 -1.93 16.31
CA ALA A 419 -42.43 -1.81 16.92
C ALA A 419 -41.82 -0.41 16.74
N ASP A 420 -41.91 0.17 15.54
CA ASP A 420 -41.47 1.54 15.26
C ASP A 420 -42.45 2.26 14.34
N ILE A 421 -43.24 3.16 14.94
CA ILE A 421 -44.25 3.95 14.23
C ILE A 421 -43.62 5.01 13.31
N GLN A 422 -42.35 5.40 13.49
CA GLN A 422 -41.70 6.39 12.64
C GLN A 422 -41.49 5.87 11.20
N LEU A 423 -41.40 4.55 11.04
CA LEU A 423 -41.31 3.90 9.73
C LEU A 423 -42.55 4.12 8.86
N PHE A 424 -43.67 4.56 9.43
CA PHE A 424 -44.88 4.90 8.68
C PHE A 424 -44.64 5.98 7.62
N ALA A 425 -43.67 6.87 7.84
CA ALA A 425 -43.28 7.87 6.84
C ALA A 425 -42.84 7.20 5.52
N GLN A 426 -42.01 6.15 5.60
CA GLN A 426 -41.55 5.40 4.41
C GLN A 426 -42.70 4.63 3.76
N VAL A 427 -43.63 4.07 4.55
CA VAL A 427 -44.80 3.35 4.04
C VAL A 427 -45.72 4.28 3.26
N LYS A 428 -45.87 5.53 3.70
CA LYS A 428 -46.71 6.53 3.04
C LYS A 428 -46.16 6.97 1.68
N GLU A 429 -44.84 7.04 1.56
CA GLU A 429 -44.16 7.50 0.35
C GLU A 429 -44.01 6.40 -0.71
N ASP A 430 -44.00 5.13 -0.30
CA ASP A 430 -43.81 4.01 -1.21
C ASP A 430 -45.14 3.53 -1.82
N PRO A 431 -45.33 3.66 -3.16
CA PRO A 431 -46.59 3.30 -3.82
C PRO A 431 -46.93 1.81 -3.68
N ILE A 432 -45.96 0.95 -3.38
CA ILE A 432 -46.18 -0.48 -3.21
C ILE A 432 -47.16 -0.80 -2.06
N PHE A 433 -47.29 0.10 -1.09
CA PHE A 433 -48.17 -0.06 0.07
C PHE A 433 -49.51 0.65 -0.07
N GLN A 434 -49.89 1.11 -1.26
CA GLN A 434 -51.15 1.83 -1.47
C GLN A 434 -52.37 1.03 -0.99
N SER A 435 -52.41 -0.28 -1.25
CA SER A 435 -53.51 -1.14 -0.78
C SER A 435 -53.57 -1.25 0.74
N PHE A 436 -52.42 -1.22 1.43
CA PHE A 436 -52.36 -1.16 2.89
C PHE A 436 -52.90 0.18 3.41
N LEU A 437 -52.48 1.30 2.82
CA LEU A 437 -52.89 2.63 3.28
C LEU A 437 -54.41 2.82 3.19
N LEU A 438 -55.07 2.19 2.21
CA LEU A 438 -56.53 2.20 2.06
C LEU A 438 -57.24 1.23 3.01
N SER A 439 -56.54 0.26 3.59
CA SER A 439 -57.11 -0.72 4.52
C SER A 439 -57.52 -0.09 5.86
N PRO A 440 -58.44 -0.72 6.62
CA PRO A 440 -58.78 -0.28 7.98
C PRO A 440 -57.55 -0.21 8.91
N ALA A 441 -56.60 -1.13 8.77
CA ALA A 441 -55.37 -1.13 9.54
C ALA A 441 -54.48 0.06 9.19
N GLY A 442 -54.30 0.35 7.90
CA GLY A 442 -53.53 1.50 7.42
C GLY A 442 -54.08 2.84 7.91
N GLN A 443 -55.40 3.03 7.86
CA GLN A 443 -56.06 4.24 8.38
C GLN A 443 -55.84 4.42 9.90
N LYS A 444 -55.86 3.31 10.65
CA LYS A 444 -55.57 3.32 12.09
C LYS A 444 -54.12 3.73 12.38
N PHE A 445 -53.15 3.25 11.60
CA PHE A 445 -51.75 3.69 11.75
C PHE A 445 -51.54 5.13 11.30
N GLN A 446 -52.23 5.58 10.24
CA GLN A 446 -52.18 6.96 9.77
C GLN A 446 -52.66 7.95 10.82
N SER A 447 -53.80 7.66 11.47
CA SER A 447 -54.33 8.47 12.57
C SER A 447 -53.37 8.49 13.76
N LYS A 448 -52.83 7.33 14.15
CA LYS A 448 -51.85 7.22 15.24
C LYS A 448 -50.56 8.02 14.97
N TYR A 449 -50.06 7.98 13.73
CA TYR A 449 -48.85 8.71 13.32
C TYR A 449 -49.07 10.24 13.29
N SER A 450 -50.29 10.69 12.95
CA SER A 450 -50.62 12.12 12.83
C SER A 450 -50.92 12.82 14.17
N LEU A 451 -50.96 12.09 15.28
CA LEU A 451 -51.16 12.68 16.60
C LEU A 451 -49.90 13.45 17.03
N PRO A 452 -50.02 14.68 17.56
CA PRO A 452 -48.88 15.41 18.10
C PRO A 452 -48.25 14.60 19.24
N LYS A 453 -46.93 14.40 19.21
CA LYS A 453 -46.18 13.76 20.29
C LYS A 453 -46.41 14.59 21.56
N LYS A 454 -47.01 13.98 22.58
CA LYS A 454 -47.10 14.57 23.93
C LYS A 454 -45.74 14.57 24.61
#